data_AF-A0A150Q3M7-F1
#
_entry.id   AF-A0A150Q3M7-F1
#
_cell.length_a   1.000
_cell.length_b   1.000
_cell.length_c   1.000
_cell.angle_alpha   90.00
_cell.angle_beta   90.00
_cell.angle_gamma   90.00
#
_symmetry.space_group_name_H-M   'P 1'
#
loop_
_entity.id
_entity.type
_entity.pdbx_description
1 polymer ?
#
loop_
_entity_poly.entity_id
_entity_poly.type
_entity_poly.pdbx_seq_one_letter_code
_entity_poly.pdbx_strand_id
1 'polypeptide(L)'
;MTTRTLNPALTAAIERSSRALAAALLAALGVTLSACGSDSGAATPEPSAPACTGGVLEADLQAAPLSGPGVDPATGKLRPAPEGSSYTVSSTYGIPRPGDVVMERYGQTFGAIQAQLASQRGLLAIQLAQSTSCGSGRTLAVWESTEAMYEFVMSPAHLAAVEAADELLEPNYAVTHWATTRDDEMTLEEGVRRIKASEAPAP
;
A
#
# COMPACT_ATOMS: atom_id res chain seq x y z
N MET A 1 36.50 -25.50 -2.27
CA MET A 1 36.03 -24.60 -3.35
C MET A 1 35.35 -25.51 -4.37
N THR A 2 34.03 -25.64 -4.26
CA THR A 2 33.27 -26.69 -4.93
C THR A 2 32.14 -26.02 -5.69
N THR A 3 32.30 -25.91 -7.01
CA THR A 3 31.36 -25.29 -7.93
C THR A 3 30.15 -26.20 -8.13
N ARG A 4 28.97 -25.77 -7.66
CA ARG A 4 27.69 -26.40 -7.98
C ARG A 4 27.20 -25.87 -9.33
N THR A 5 27.11 -26.75 -10.31
CA THR A 5 26.45 -26.55 -11.60
C THR A 5 24.93 -26.60 -11.43
N LEU A 6 24.23 -25.56 -11.88
CA LEU A 6 22.77 -25.50 -11.92
C LEU A 6 22.23 -26.18 -13.19
N ASN A 7 21.09 -26.85 -13.01
CA ASN A 7 20.42 -27.73 -13.96
C ASN A 7 19.61 -26.92 -15.01
N PRO A 8 19.83 -27.09 -16.33
CA PRO A 8 19.22 -26.26 -17.39
C PRO A 8 17.76 -26.59 -17.76
N ALA A 9 17.03 -27.38 -16.95
CA ALA A 9 15.73 -27.93 -17.32
C ALA A 9 14.49 -27.13 -16.88
N LEU A 10 14.64 -25.90 -16.34
CA LEU A 10 13.52 -25.14 -15.77
C LEU A 10 13.16 -23.84 -16.51
N THR A 11 13.79 -23.56 -17.66
CA THR A 11 13.62 -22.29 -18.39
C THR A 11 12.75 -22.39 -19.66
N ALA A 12 11.72 -23.25 -19.67
CA ALA A 12 10.96 -23.50 -20.91
C ALA A 12 9.44 -23.75 -20.74
N ALA A 13 8.78 -23.22 -19.70
CA ALA A 13 7.38 -23.57 -19.41
C ALA A 13 6.37 -22.41 -19.27
N ILE A 14 6.73 -21.13 -19.44
CA ILE A 14 5.75 -20.02 -19.31
C ILE A 14 5.88 -19.01 -20.46
N GLU A 15 5.93 -19.50 -21.69
CA GLU A 15 5.70 -18.71 -22.90
C GLU A 15 4.92 -19.58 -23.90
N ARG A 16 3.59 -19.63 -23.77
CA ARG A 16 2.63 -20.08 -24.81
C ARG A 16 1.22 -20.09 -24.21
N SER A 17 0.57 -18.93 -24.18
CA SER A 17 -0.89 -18.89 -24.24
C SER A 17 -1.27 -17.99 -25.42
N SER A 18 -1.01 -18.55 -26.59
CA SER A 18 -1.30 -17.99 -27.90
C SER A 18 -2.79 -18.04 -28.14
N ARG A 19 -3.39 -16.88 -28.39
CA ARG A 19 -4.16 -16.58 -29.60
C ARG A 19 -4.98 -17.76 -30.17
N ALA A 20 -6.25 -17.83 -29.82
CA ALA A 20 -7.30 -18.28 -30.73
C ALA A 20 -8.66 -17.92 -30.15
N LEU A 21 -9.33 -16.93 -30.77
CA LEU A 21 -10.67 -17.12 -31.34
C LEU A 21 -11.04 -15.81 -32.06
N ALA A 22 -10.93 -15.89 -33.38
CA ALA A 22 -11.42 -14.89 -34.30
C ALA A 22 -12.94 -15.03 -34.47
N ALA A 23 -13.55 -13.89 -34.79
CA ALA A 23 -14.73 -13.71 -35.63
C ALA A 23 -16.07 -14.27 -35.13
N ALA A 24 -16.99 -13.34 -34.85
CA ALA A 24 -18.05 -12.94 -35.79
C ALA A 24 -19.32 -12.53 -35.03
N LEU A 25 -19.78 -11.28 -35.23
CA LEU A 25 -21.18 -11.01 -35.57
C LEU A 25 -21.34 -9.54 -35.98
N LEU A 26 -21.65 -9.39 -37.26
CA LEU A 26 -22.10 -8.19 -37.93
C LEU A 26 -23.58 -7.92 -37.58
N ALA A 27 -23.91 -6.63 -37.68
CA ALA A 27 -25.20 -6.06 -38.04
C ALA A 27 -26.28 -5.92 -36.94
N ALA A 28 -26.54 -4.67 -36.56
CA ALA A 28 -27.85 -4.07 -36.79
C ALA A 28 -27.73 -2.54 -36.88
N LEU A 29 -28.03 -2.00 -38.07
CA LEU A 29 -28.40 -0.60 -38.28
C LEU A 29 -29.67 -0.28 -37.48
N GLY A 30 -29.65 0.83 -36.75
CA GLY A 30 -30.82 1.43 -36.13
C GLY A 30 -30.74 2.95 -36.23
N VAL A 31 -30.99 3.48 -37.42
CA VAL A 31 -31.29 4.90 -37.64
C VAL A 31 -32.61 5.20 -36.92
N THR A 32 -32.59 6.10 -35.93
CA THR A 32 -33.78 6.83 -35.49
C THR A 32 -33.46 8.31 -35.35
N LEU A 33 -34.50 9.09 -35.61
CA LEU A 33 -34.50 10.48 -36.04
C LEU A 33 -34.27 11.49 -34.91
N SER A 34 -33.93 12.70 -35.35
CA SER A 34 -33.99 13.96 -34.61
C SER A 34 -35.20 14.11 -33.68
N ALA A 35 -34.91 14.45 -32.43
CA ALA A 35 -35.79 15.25 -31.60
C ALA A 35 -34.95 16.39 -30.98
N CYS A 36 -35.15 17.60 -31.49
CA CYS A 36 -34.76 18.82 -30.78
C CYS A 36 -35.72 18.99 -29.60
N GLY A 37 -35.31 18.49 -28.43
CA GLY A 37 -35.92 18.81 -27.14
C GLY A 37 -34.93 19.62 -26.32
N SER A 38 -35.28 20.86 -26.00
CA SER A 38 -34.57 21.68 -25.03
C SER A 38 -34.78 21.13 -23.62
N ASP A 39 -34.17 19.98 -23.32
CA ASP A 39 -34.11 19.48 -21.96
C ASP A 39 -32.96 20.18 -21.24
N SER A 40 -33.33 21.05 -20.30
CA SER A 40 -32.45 21.46 -19.21
C SER A 40 -32.25 20.25 -18.30
N GLY A 41 -31.50 19.27 -18.80
CA GLY A 41 -31.12 18.09 -18.04
C GLY A 41 -30.29 18.56 -16.86
N ALA A 42 -30.82 18.37 -15.65
CA ALA A 42 -30.06 18.48 -14.43
C ALA A 42 -28.81 17.60 -14.61
N ALA A 43 -27.65 18.23 -14.75
CA ALA A 43 -26.39 17.51 -14.83
C ALA A 43 -26.28 16.69 -13.55
N THR A 44 -26.41 15.37 -13.67
CA THR A 44 -26.03 14.45 -12.60
C THR A 44 -24.60 14.83 -12.23
N PRO A 45 -24.31 15.19 -10.97
CA PRO A 45 -22.96 15.55 -10.57
C PRO A 45 -22.05 14.39 -10.98
N GLU A 46 -21.11 14.64 -11.87
CA GLU A 46 -20.07 13.66 -12.15
C GLU A 46 -19.41 13.36 -10.79
N PRO A 47 -19.28 12.07 -10.42
CA PRO A 47 -18.61 11.72 -9.19
C PRO A 47 -17.21 12.33 -9.25
N SER A 48 -16.92 13.27 -8.35
CA SER A 48 -15.61 13.87 -8.23
C SER A 48 -14.57 12.76 -8.14
N ALA A 49 -13.49 12.86 -8.91
CA ALA A 49 -12.39 11.90 -8.86
C ALA A 49 -12.02 11.61 -7.39
N PRO A 50 -11.83 10.33 -7.01
CA PRO A 50 -11.56 9.98 -5.63
C PRO A 50 -10.34 10.75 -5.14
N ALA A 51 -10.47 11.39 -3.97
CA ALA A 51 -9.38 12.13 -3.37
C ALA A 51 -8.33 11.14 -2.86
N CYS A 52 -7.28 10.91 -3.64
CA CYS A 52 -6.13 10.09 -3.27
C CYS A 52 -5.34 10.82 -2.18
N THR A 53 -5.71 10.58 -0.92
CA THR A 53 -5.14 11.22 0.27
C THR A 53 -4.95 10.18 1.37
N GLY A 54 -4.01 10.44 2.28
CA GLY A 54 -3.71 9.49 3.37
C GLY A 54 -4.93 9.22 4.27
N GLY A 55 -5.80 10.22 4.43
CA GLY A 55 -7.03 10.16 5.22
C GLY A 55 -8.25 9.51 4.55
N VAL A 56 -8.13 8.92 3.37
CA VAL A 56 -9.21 8.21 2.66
C VAL A 56 -8.74 6.82 2.23
N LEU A 57 -9.49 5.77 2.55
CA LEU A 57 -9.22 4.42 2.07
C LEU A 57 -9.67 4.29 0.61
N GLU A 58 -8.77 3.86 -0.27
CA GLU A 58 -9.04 3.70 -1.69
C GLU A 58 -9.98 2.50 -1.92
N ALA A 59 -10.96 2.66 -2.81
CA ALA A 59 -11.97 1.62 -3.07
C ALA A 59 -11.36 0.34 -3.67
N ASP A 60 -10.24 0.46 -4.38
CA ASP A 60 -9.51 -0.64 -4.99
C ASP A 60 -8.29 -1.10 -4.17
N LEU A 61 -8.12 -0.61 -2.93
CA LEU A 61 -6.98 -0.96 -2.09
C LEU A 61 -6.88 -2.48 -1.91
N GLN A 62 -5.74 -3.04 -2.32
CA GLN A 62 -5.41 -4.44 -2.11
C GLN A 62 -4.37 -4.53 -0.99
N ALA A 63 -4.75 -5.13 0.14
CA ALA A 63 -3.85 -5.37 1.26
C ALA A 63 -3.38 -6.82 1.28
N ALA A 64 -2.08 -7.02 1.43
CA ALA A 64 -1.53 -8.33 1.74
C ALA A 64 -2.02 -8.81 3.12
N PRO A 65 -2.01 -10.13 3.40
CA PRO A 65 -2.19 -10.63 4.75
C PRO A 65 -1.13 -10.05 5.70
N LEU A 66 -1.51 -9.89 6.96
CA LEU A 66 -0.56 -9.53 8.01
C LEU A 66 0.53 -10.61 8.12
N SER A 67 1.79 -10.20 8.22
CA SER A 67 2.93 -11.12 8.26
C SER A 67 3.98 -10.67 9.26
N GLY A 68 4.72 -11.59 9.87
CA GLY A 68 5.78 -11.26 10.83
C GLY A 68 5.87 -12.26 11.99
N PRO A 69 6.87 -12.12 12.87
CA PRO A 69 7.13 -13.08 13.96
C PRO A 69 6.05 -13.08 15.06
N GLY A 70 5.28 -12.00 15.19
CA GLY A 70 4.16 -11.89 16.13
C GLY A 70 2.84 -12.42 15.58
N VAL A 71 2.78 -12.80 14.30
CA VAL A 71 1.57 -13.37 13.67
C VAL A 71 1.52 -14.88 13.93
N ASP A 72 0.39 -15.36 14.43
CA ASP A 72 0.15 -16.79 14.57
C ASP A 72 -0.09 -17.43 13.18
N PRO A 73 0.76 -18.38 12.74
CA PRO A 73 0.65 -19.00 11.43
C PRO A 73 -0.63 -19.82 11.23
N ALA A 74 -1.30 -20.26 12.31
CA ALA A 74 -2.54 -21.02 12.21
C ALA A 74 -3.76 -20.13 11.92
N THR A 75 -3.76 -18.91 12.45
CA THR A 75 -4.91 -18.00 12.40
C THR A 75 -4.68 -16.79 11.50
N GLY A 76 -3.43 -16.47 11.16
CA GLY A 76 -3.05 -15.25 10.44
C GLY A 76 -3.25 -13.98 11.27
N LYS A 77 -3.50 -14.09 12.58
CA LYS A 77 -3.75 -12.96 13.49
C LYS A 77 -2.52 -12.64 14.31
N LEU A 78 -2.38 -11.38 14.71
CA LEU A 78 -1.39 -11.00 15.71
C LEU A 78 -1.70 -11.70 17.03
N ARG A 79 -0.67 -12.18 17.72
CA ARG A 79 -0.83 -12.68 19.09
C ARG A 79 -1.19 -11.51 20.03
N PRO A 80 -1.89 -11.77 21.14
CA PRO A 80 -2.16 -10.73 22.14
C PRO A 80 -0.86 -10.20 22.74
N ALA A 81 -0.89 -8.92 23.12
CA ALA A 81 0.21 -8.30 23.88
C ALA A 81 0.44 -9.05 25.21
N PRO A 82 1.70 -9.15 25.68
CA PRO A 82 1.97 -9.60 27.04
C PRO A 82 1.12 -8.85 28.07
N GLU A 83 0.76 -9.54 29.15
CA GLU A 83 -0.04 -8.92 30.21
C GLU A 83 0.65 -7.66 30.76
N GLY A 84 -0.11 -6.56 30.82
CA GLY A 84 0.40 -5.27 31.30
C GLY A 84 1.21 -4.47 30.27
N SER A 85 1.29 -4.88 29.01
CA SER A 85 1.92 -4.11 27.93
C SER A 85 0.95 -3.71 26.83
N SER A 86 1.39 -2.80 25.95
CA SER A 86 0.69 -2.36 24.75
C SER A 86 1.64 -2.42 23.56
N TYR A 87 1.10 -2.69 22.38
CA TYR A 87 1.87 -2.53 21.15
C TYR A 87 1.95 -1.07 20.74
N THR A 88 2.96 -0.76 19.93
CA THR A 88 2.97 0.46 19.12
C THR A 88 2.64 0.08 17.69
N VAL A 89 1.70 0.78 17.08
CA VAL A 89 1.34 0.62 15.68
C VAL A 89 1.77 1.87 14.93
N SER A 90 2.38 1.70 13.76
CA SER A 90 2.64 2.80 12.84
C SER A 90 1.96 2.55 11.50
N SER A 91 1.53 3.63 10.86
CA SER A 91 0.93 3.57 9.52
C SER A 91 1.50 4.67 8.64
N THR A 92 1.73 4.33 7.37
CA THR A 92 2.22 5.26 6.35
C THR A 92 1.35 5.22 5.11
N TYR A 93 1.37 6.33 4.37
CA TYR A 93 0.78 6.51 3.06
C TYR A 93 1.72 7.31 2.18
N GLY A 94 1.81 6.97 0.90
CA GLY A 94 2.50 7.79 -0.08
C GLY A 94 2.14 7.41 -1.52
N ILE A 95 2.24 8.38 -2.41
CA ILE A 95 2.17 8.18 -3.87
C ILE A 95 3.55 8.54 -4.43
N PRO A 96 4.23 7.66 -5.17
CA PRO A 96 5.47 8.03 -5.83
C PRO A 96 5.20 9.05 -6.94
N ARG A 97 6.09 10.03 -7.12
CA ARG A 97 6.01 10.95 -8.26
C ARG A 97 6.21 10.17 -9.58
N PRO A 98 5.62 10.64 -10.70
CA PRO A 98 5.78 9.97 -11.98
C PRO A 98 7.21 10.08 -12.55
N GLY A 99 7.62 9.09 -13.34
CA GLY A 99 8.86 9.09 -14.12
C GLY A 99 9.73 7.87 -13.85
N ASP A 100 10.34 7.31 -14.91
CA ASP A 100 11.06 6.03 -14.82
C ASP A 100 12.21 6.05 -13.81
N VAL A 101 13.00 7.13 -13.81
CA VAL A 101 14.12 7.31 -12.87
C VAL A 101 13.61 7.44 -11.43
N VAL A 102 12.47 8.11 -11.21
CA VAL A 102 11.85 8.23 -9.88
C VAL A 102 11.37 6.86 -9.42
N MET A 103 10.67 6.12 -10.27
CA MET A 103 10.14 4.80 -9.93
C MET A 103 11.25 3.78 -9.65
N GLU A 104 12.36 3.82 -10.38
CA GLU A 104 13.54 3.00 -10.09
C GLU A 104 14.12 3.33 -8.70
N ARG A 105 14.36 4.62 -8.42
CA ARG A 105 14.88 5.05 -7.11
C ARG A 105 13.91 4.77 -5.97
N TYR A 106 12.61 4.96 -6.19
CA TYR A 106 11.57 4.61 -5.23
C TYR A 106 11.60 3.11 -4.92
N GLY A 107 11.67 2.26 -5.94
CA GLY A 107 11.78 0.80 -5.76
C GLY A 107 13.03 0.39 -4.98
N GLN A 108 14.18 1.02 -5.24
CA GLN A 108 15.42 0.77 -4.51
C GLN A 108 15.30 1.20 -3.03
N THR A 109 14.82 2.41 -2.77
CA THR A 109 14.62 2.96 -1.42
C THR A 109 13.63 2.12 -0.62
N PHE A 110 12.48 1.79 -1.21
CA PHE A 110 11.45 0.97 -0.57
C PHE A 110 11.93 -0.47 -0.33
N GLY A 111 12.71 -1.03 -1.25
CA GLY A 111 13.36 -2.33 -1.08
C GLY A 111 14.34 -2.35 0.10
N ALA A 112 15.14 -1.29 0.26
CA ALA A 112 16.06 -1.15 1.40
C ALA A 112 15.32 -1.04 2.74
N ILE A 113 14.22 -0.27 2.78
CA ILE A 113 13.34 -0.19 3.95
C ILE A 113 12.78 -1.57 4.31
N GLN A 114 12.25 -2.32 3.33
CA GLN A 114 11.71 -3.65 3.56
C GLN A 114 12.77 -4.63 4.09
N ALA A 115 13.98 -4.58 3.54
CA ALA A 115 15.09 -5.40 4.02
C ALA A 115 15.47 -5.06 5.46
N GLN A 116 15.49 -3.77 5.83
CA GLN A 116 15.70 -3.34 7.21
C GLN A 116 14.59 -3.87 8.12
N LEU A 117 13.32 -3.64 7.77
CA LEU A 117 12.15 -4.11 8.54
C LEU A 117 12.18 -5.62 8.78
N ALA A 118 12.54 -6.42 7.77
CA ALA A 118 12.62 -7.88 7.89
C ALA A 118 13.63 -8.36 8.94
N SER A 119 14.63 -7.54 9.28
CA SER A 119 15.65 -7.84 10.29
C SER A 119 15.48 -7.05 11.59
N GLN A 120 14.48 -6.17 11.65
CA GLN A 120 14.33 -5.21 12.73
C GLN A 120 13.84 -5.89 14.00
N ARG A 121 14.62 -5.76 15.07
CA ARG A 121 14.21 -6.24 16.40
C ARG A 121 12.98 -5.46 16.88
N GLY A 122 12.04 -6.19 17.45
CA GLY A 122 10.80 -5.64 18.01
C GLY A 122 9.71 -5.35 16.97
N LEU A 123 9.95 -5.56 15.67
CA LEU A 123 8.87 -5.63 14.68
C LEU A 123 8.12 -6.97 14.86
N LEU A 124 6.83 -6.90 15.14
CA LEU A 124 5.96 -8.06 15.36
C LEU A 124 5.18 -8.42 14.10
N ALA A 125 4.69 -7.42 13.38
CA ALA A 125 3.95 -7.63 12.15
C ALA A 125 4.03 -6.46 11.18
N ILE A 126 3.81 -6.75 9.91
CA ILE A 126 3.68 -5.78 8.83
C ILE A 126 2.55 -6.18 7.89
N GLN A 127 1.83 -5.18 7.40
CA GLN A 127 0.88 -5.29 6.30
C GLN A 127 1.24 -4.23 5.25
N LEU A 128 1.35 -4.66 4.00
CA LEU A 128 1.54 -3.77 2.86
C LEU A 128 0.27 -3.73 2.04
N ALA A 129 -0.13 -2.56 1.57
CA ALA A 129 -1.27 -2.40 0.69
C ALA A 129 -0.99 -1.40 -0.43
N GLN A 130 -1.66 -1.59 -1.57
CA GLN A 130 -1.50 -0.74 -2.75
C GLN A 130 -2.84 -0.48 -3.42
N SER A 131 -3.02 0.71 -3.98
CA SER A 131 -4.15 1.08 -4.83
C SER A 131 -3.64 1.33 -6.24
N THR A 132 -4.25 0.70 -7.23
CA THR A 132 -3.89 0.92 -8.64
C THR A 132 -4.45 2.25 -9.13
N SER A 133 -5.67 2.61 -8.69
CA SER A 133 -6.35 3.83 -9.11
C SER A 133 -5.66 5.10 -8.62
N CYS A 134 -5.10 5.07 -7.41
CA CYS A 134 -4.34 6.19 -6.84
C CYS A 134 -2.82 6.07 -7.03
N GLY A 135 -2.33 4.91 -7.45
CA GLY A 135 -0.89 4.63 -7.45
C GLY A 135 -0.26 4.68 -6.05
N SER A 136 -1.06 4.59 -4.99
CA SER A 136 -0.61 4.77 -3.62
C SER A 136 -0.11 3.46 -3.01
N GLY A 137 0.82 3.59 -2.06
CA GLY A 137 1.26 2.52 -1.16
C GLY A 137 0.93 2.88 0.28
N ARG A 138 0.57 1.86 1.07
CA ARG A 138 0.35 1.95 2.51
C ARG A 138 1.12 0.87 3.25
N THR A 139 1.59 1.21 4.43
CA THR A 139 2.17 0.26 5.38
C THR A 139 1.41 0.36 6.70
N LEU A 140 1.18 -0.78 7.32
CA LEU A 140 0.87 -0.92 8.74
C LEU A 140 1.99 -1.75 9.37
N ALA A 141 2.61 -1.27 10.44
CA ALA A 141 3.62 -2.02 11.18
C ALA A 141 3.24 -2.06 12.66
N VAL A 142 3.36 -3.24 13.27
CA VAL A 142 3.09 -3.45 14.70
C VAL A 142 4.40 -3.79 15.39
N TRP A 143 4.67 -3.07 16.47
CA TRP A 143 5.91 -3.07 17.22
C TRP A 143 5.67 -3.48 18.66
N GLU A 144 6.63 -4.17 19.25
CA GLU A 144 6.58 -4.53 20.67
C GLU A 144 6.57 -3.31 21.59
N SER A 145 7.18 -2.20 21.16
CA SER A 145 7.21 -0.94 21.89
C SER A 145 7.51 0.26 20.98
N THR A 146 7.32 1.47 21.52
CA THR A 146 7.66 2.73 20.84
C THR A 146 9.16 2.84 20.60
N GLU A 147 9.98 2.36 21.54
CA GLU A 147 11.44 2.35 21.42
C GLU A 147 11.88 1.47 20.24
N ALA A 148 11.32 0.27 20.09
CA ALA A 148 11.61 -0.61 18.96
C ALA A 148 11.26 0.03 17.60
N MET A 149 10.13 0.75 17.54
CA MET A 149 9.77 1.55 16.36
C MET A 149 10.81 2.65 16.09
N TYR A 150 11.25 3.39 17.10
CA TYR A 150 12.25 4.45 16.90
C TYR A 150 13.65 3.91 16.55
N GLU A 151 14.03 2.72 17.00
CA GLU A 151 15.24 2.04 16.53
C GLU A 151 15.21 1.86 14.99
N PHE A 152 14.05 1.53 14.42
CA PHE A 152 13.87 1.49 12.96
C PHE A 152 13.87 2.87 12.32
N VAL A 153 13.13 3.84 12.88
CA VAL A 153 13.04 5.21 12.33
C VAL A 153 14.43 5.85 12.23
N MET A 154 15.31 5.54 13.17
CA MET A 154 16.70 6.04 13.20
C MET A 154 17.68 5.15 12.44
N SER A 155 17.21 4.08 11.77
CA SER A 155 18.07 3.23 10.96
C SER A 155 18.56 3.96 9.70
N PRO A 156 19.74 3.60 9.17
CA PRO A 156 20.28 4.23 7.96
C PRO A 156 19.33 4.15 6.75
N ALA A 157 18.62 3.03 6.58
CA ALA A 157 17.68 2.85 5.47
C ALA A 157 16.49 3.81 5.55
N HIS A 158 15.92 3.98 6.76
CA HIS A 158 14.80 4.91 6.95
C HIS A 158 15.25 6.37 6.81
N LEU A 159 16.41 6.74 7.38
CA LEU A 159 16.96 8.09 7.25
C LEU A 159 17.23 8.47 5.79
N ALA A 160 17.79 7.57 4.99
CA ALA A 160 17.99 7.78 3.56
C ALA A 160 16.66 7.97 2.80
N ALA A 161 15.61 7.24 3.22
CA ALA A 161 14.28 7.40 2.63
C ALA A 161 13.63 8.74 2.98
N VAL A 162 13.80 9.22 4.21
CA VAL A 162 13.32 10.54 4.64
C VAL A 162 14.02 11.65 3.86
N GLU A 163 15.33 11.55 3.66
CA GLU A 163 16.09 12.52 2.86
C GLU A 163 15.61 12.57 1.40
N ALA A 164 15.18 11.43 0.85
CA ALA A 164 14.70 11.33 -0.53
C ALA A 164 13.18 11.59 -0.67
N ALA A 165 12.44 11.80 0.41
CA ALA A 165 10.97 11.78 0.39
C ALA A 165 10.37 12.85 -0.54
N ASP A 166 10.83 14.10 -0.45
CA ASP A 166 10.28 15.21 -1.26
C ASP A 166 10.52 15.04 -2.77
N GLU A 167 11.60 14.35 -3.14
CA GLU A 167 11.94 14.03 -4.51
C GLU A 167 11.13 12.83 -5.03
N LEU A 168 10.88 11.83 -4.19
CA LEU A 168 10.30 10.56 -4.62
C LEU A 168 8.78 10.48 -4.43
N LEU A 169 8.20 11.24 -3.52
CA LEU A 169 6.78 11.18 -3.15
C LEU A 169 6.05 12.48 -3.47
N GLU A 170 4.76 12.35 -3.77
CA GLU A 170 3.84 13.49 -3.81
C GLU A 170 3.72 14.14 -2.42
N PRO A 171 3.50 15.48 -2.33
CA PRO A 171 3.52 16.22 -1.06
C PRO A 171 2.47 15.80 -0.01
N ASN A 172 1.52 14.94 -0.37
CA ASN A 172 0.48 14.42 0.50
C ASN A 172 0.85 13.09 1.17
N TYR A 173 2.13 12.70 1.19
CA TYR A 173 2.59 11.56 1.97
C TYR A 173 2.34 11.82 3.48
N ALA A 174 2.03 10.76 4.21
CA ALA A 174 1.65 10.87 5.62
C ALA A 174 2.15 9.69 6.44
N VAL A 175 2.42 9.95 7.73
CA VAL A 175 2.80 8.94 8.72
C VAL A 175 2.14 9.24 10.05
N THR A 176 1.75 8.20 10.77
CA THR A 176 1.25 8.31 12.15
C THR A 176 1.66 7.07 12.96
N HIS A 177 1.61 7.18 14.28
CA HIS A 177 1.76 6.04 15.17
C HIS A 177 0.90 6.20 16.43
N TRP A 178 0.60 5.10 17.09
CA TRP A 178 -0.18 5.06 18.32
C TRP A 178 0.12 3.83 19.15
N ALA A 179 -0.10 3.92 20.46
CA ALA A 179 -0.08 2.75 21.35
C ALA A 179 -1.49 2.17 21.45
N THR A 180 -1.61 0.84 21.48
CA THR A 180 -2.88 0.16 21.71
C THR A 180 -2.71 -1.25 22.29
N THR A 181 -3.73 -1.69 23.03
CA THR A 181 -3.90 -3.08 23.48
C THR A 181 -5.00 -3.80 22.72
N ARG A 182 -5.66 -3.12 21.77
CA ARG A 182 -6.87 -3.59 21.12
C ARG A 182 -6.60 -4.01 19.67
N ASP A 183 -6.92 -5.26 19.37
CA ASP A 183 -6.72 -5.84 18.04
C ASP A 183 -7.46 -5.08 16.92
N ASP A 184 -8.63 -4.49 17.22
CA ASP A 184 -9.41 -3.73 16.24
C ASP A 184 -8.82 -2.35 15.91
N GLU A 185 -7.85 -1.89 16.70
CA GLU A 185 -7.07 -0.68 16.43
C GLU A 185 -5.73 -0.99 15.71
N MET A 186 -5.50 -2.24 15.28
CA MET A 186 -4.28 -2.65 14.56
C MET A 186 -4.61 -2.93 13.09
N THR A 187 -5.21 -1.95 12.41
CA THR A 187 -5.76 -2.07 11.06
C THR A 187 -5.36 -0.89 10.18
N LEU A 188 -5.40 -1.09 8.85
CA LEU A 188 -5.17 0.00 7.88
C LEU A 188 -6.25 1.08 7.99
N GLU A 189 -7.49 0.70 8.25
CA GLU A 189 -8.64 1.60 8.44
C GLU A 189 -8.42 2.55 9.63
N GLU A 190 -7.89 2.02 10.74
CA GLU A 190 -7.51 2.84 11.89
C GLU A 190 -6.36 3.79 11.55
N GLY A 191 -5.37 3.33 10.79
CA GLY A 191 -4.29 4.16 10.27
C GLY A 191 -4.81 5.33 9.43
N VAL A 192 -5.72 5.06 8.49
CA VAL A 192 -6.41 6.09 7.68
C VAL A 192 -7.11 7.12 8.56
N ARG A 193 -7.89 6.65 9.55
CA ARG A 193 -8.61 7.53 10.46
C ARG A 193 -7.67 8.46 11.23
N ARG A 194 -6.52 7.94 11.68
CA ARG A 194 -5.52 8.72 12.42
C ARG A 194 -4.76 9.70 11.54
N ILE A 195 -4.40 9.32 10.32
CA ILE A 195 -3.81 10.24 9.34
C ILE A 195 -4.78 11.40 9.09
N LYS A 196 -6.06 11.11 8.80
CA LYS A 196 -7.09 12.14 8.61
C LYS A 196 -7.20 13.09 9.80
N ALA A 197 -7.12 12.57 11.03
CA ALA A 197 -7.19 13.39 12.24
C ALA A 197 -5.96 14.30 12.39
N SER A 198 -4.77 13.86 11.94
CA SER A 198 -3.54 14.66 11.99
C SER A 198 -3.46 15.77 10.94
N GLU A 199 -4.22 15.66 9.85
CA GLU A 199 -4.31 16.67 8.79
C GLU A 199 -5.29 17.81 9.13
N ALA A 200 -6.13 17.63 10.15
CA ALA A 200 -7.09 18.66 10.55
C ALA A 200 -6.36 19.92 11.07
N PRO A 201 -6.79 21.14 10.67
CA PRO A 201 -6.24 22.36 11.22
C PRO A 201 -6.32 22.35 12.75
N ALA A 202 -5.26 22.81 13.42
CA ALA A 202 -5.31 23.03 14.86
C ALA A 202 -6.46 24.00 15.18
N PRO A 203 -7.26 23.73 16.22
CA PRO A 203 -8.42 24.54 16.59
C PRO A 203 -8.04 25.97 17.00
#